data_AF-A0A382ZFA5-F1
#
_entry.id   AF-A0A382ZFA5-F1
#
_cell.length_a   1.000
_cell.length_b   1.000
_cell.length_c   1.000
_cell.angle_alpha   90.00
_cell.angle_beta   90.00
_cell.angle_gamma   90.00
#
_symmetry.space_group_name_H-M   'P 1'
#
loop_
_entity.id
_entity.type
_entity.pdbx_description
1 polymer ?
#
loop_
_entity_poly.entity_id
_entity_poly.type
_entity_poly.pdbx_seq_one_letter_code
_entity_poly.pdbx_strand_id
1 'polypeptide(L)' 'MQHNLQEYIDKAAILVEALPYIQSFREKTVVVKYGGSTLTTVAGADTVLKDLVFMELVGINPVIVHGGGSAI' A
#
# COMPACT_ATOMS: atom_id res chain seq x y z
N MET A 1 -19.47 17.50 6.11
CA MET A 1 -18.27 17.38 5.24
C MET A 1 -18.65 17.89 3.86
N GLN A 2 -18.21 19.10 3.50
CA GLN A 2 -18.26 19.56 2.11
C GLN A 2 -16.88 19.24 1.52
N HIS A 3 -16.77 18.15 0.76
CA HIS A 3 -15.58 17.94 -0.07
C HIS A 3 -15.72 18.79 -1.34
N ASN A 4 -14.64 19.48 -1.69
CA ASN A 4 -14.57 20.30 -2.89
C ASN A 4 -14.54 19.37 -4.12
N LEU A 5 -15.33 19.67 -5.16
CA LEU A 5 -15.30 18.94 -6.44
C LEU A 5 -13.88 18.85 -7.01
N GLN A 6 -13.09 19.91 -6.85
CA GLN A 6 -11.70 19.94 -7.28
C GLN A 6 -10.86 18.84 -6.63
N GLU A 7 -11.06 18.57 -5.33
CA GLU A 7 -10.30 17.55 -4.59
C GLU A 7 -10.52 16.14 -5.18
N TYR A 8 -11.74 15.85 -5.64
CA TYR A 8 -12.06 14.57 -6.28
C TYR A 8 -11.47 14.46 -7.69
N ILE A 9 -11.47 15.55 -8.45
CA ILE A 9 -10.85 15.61 -9.78
C ILE A 9 -9.34 15.35 -9.65
N ASP A 10 -8.68 16.01 -8.70
CA ASP A 10 -7.25 15.85 -8.47
C ASP A 10 -6.89 14.41 -8.07
N LYS A 11 -7.68 13.79 -7.17
CA LYS A 11 -7.52 12.37 -6.80
C LYS A 11 -7.72 11.42 -7.97
N ALA A 12 -8.71 11.67 -8.83
CA ALA A 12 -8.96 10.85 -10.00
C ALA A 12 -7.81 10.95 -11.01
N ALA A 13 -7.26 12.15 -11.24
CA ALA A 13 -6.12 12.37 -12.12
C ALA A 13 -4.89 11.55 -11.65
N ILE A 14 -4.59 11.57 -10.35
CA ILE A 14 -3.49 10.78 -9.77
C ILE A 14 -3.68 9.27 -10.03
N LEU A 15 -4.90 8.74 -9.86
CA LEU A 15 -5.17 7.32 -10.10
C LEU A 15 -5.05 6.95 -11.59
N VAL A 16 -5.43 7.85 -12.50
CA VAL A 16 -5.26 7.64 -13.95
C VAL A 16 -3.77 7.60 -14.31
N GLU A 17 -2.94 8.48 -13.73
CA GLU A 17 -1.49 8.45 -13.92
C GLU A 17 -0.83 7.19 -13.31
N ALA A 18 -1.37 6.68 -12.21
CA ALA A 18 -0.89 5.45 -11.57
C ALA A 18 -1.28 4.16 -12.32
N LEU A 19 -2.32 4.21 -13.16
CA LEU A 19 -2.92 3.03 -13.80
C LEU A 19 -1.93 2.18 -14.62
N PRO A 20 -1.01 2.74 -15.44
CA PRO A 20 -0.04 1.93 -16.18
C PRO A 20 0.87 1.11 -15.26
N TYR A 21 1.25 1.66 -14.10
CA TYR A 21 2.06 0.96 -13.10
C TYR A 21 1.28 -0.21 -12.49
N ILE A 22 0.04 0.04 -12.05
CA ILE A 22 -0.85 -1.02 -11.52
C ILE A 22 -0.98 -2.16 -12.54
N GLN A 23 -1.25 -1.83 -13.81
CA GLN A 23 -1.39 -2.83 -14.87
C GLN A 23 -0.11 -3.64 -15.09
N SER A 24 1.07 -3.01 -15.03
CA SER A 24 2.35 -3.70 -15.20
C SER A 24 2.67 -4.70 -14.08
N PHE A 25 2.14 -4.49 -12.87
CA PHE A 25 2.34 -5.37 -11.72
C PHE A 25 1.17 -6.32 -11.47
N ARG A 26 0.09 -6.24 -12.26
CA ARG A 26 -1.05 -7.13 -12.13
C ARG A 26 -0.61 -8.60 -12.29
N GLU A 27 -1.12 -9.45 -11.41
CA GLU A 27 -0.79 -10.88 -11.25
C GLU A 27 0.68 -11.17 -10.87
N LYS A 28 1.52 -10.14 -10.69
CA LYS A 28 2.91 -10.32 -10.26
C LYS A 28 2.97 -10.52 -8.74
N THR A 29 3.86 -11.42 -8.32
CA THR A 29 4.23 -11.55 -6.91
C THR A 29 5.24 -10.48 -6.52
N VAL A 30 4.92 -9.71 -5.47
CA VAL A 30 5.80 -8.68 -4.93
C VAL A 30 6.14 -9.03 -3.48
N VAL A 31 7.42 -9.31 -3.22
CA VAL A 31 7.90 -9.60 -1.87
C VAL A 31 8.24 -8.31 -1.16
N VAL A 32 7.51 -8.00 -0.08
CA VAL A 32 7.69 -6.81 0.75
C VAL A 32 8.39 -7.22 2.05
N LYS A 33 9.65 -6.81 2.19
CA LYS A 33 10.39 -6.99 3.45
C LYS A 33 9.96 -5.91 4.45
N TYR A 34 9.25 -6.32 5.48
CA TYR A 34 8.79 -5.45 6.55
C TYR A 34 9.77 -5.51 7.74
N GLY A 35 10.40 -4.37 8.04
CA GLY A 35 11.41 -4.28 9.08
C GLY A 35 10.84 -4.45 10.49
N GLY A 36 11.65 -5.00 11.40
CA GLY A 36 11.24 -5.19 12.79
C GLY A 36 11.10 -3.89 13.60
N SER A 37 11.82 -2.83 13.21
CA SER A 37 11.79 -1.51 13.87
C SER A 37 10.50 -0.74 13.62
N THR A 38 9.73 -1.09 12.59
CA THR A 38 8.48 -0.43 12.21
C THR A 38 7.24 -1.05 12.87
N LEU A 39 7.37 -2.23 13.47
CA LEU A 39 6.30 -2.97 14.17
C LEU A 39 5.92 -2.38 15.54
N THR A 40 6.71 -1.45 16.07
CA THR A 40 6.53 -0.91 17.44
C THR A 40 5.53 0.24 17.53
N THR A 41 5.10 0.79 16.39
CA THR A 41 4.11 1.88 16.34
C THR A 41 2.85 1.42 15.63
N VAL A 42 1.71 1.46 16.33
CA VAL A 42 0.40 1.05 15.78
C VAL A 42 0.08 1.82 14.49
N ALA A 43 0.38 3.13 14.47
CA ALA A 43 0.15 3.97 13.30
C ALA A 43 0.98 3.57 12.06
N GLY A 44 2.24 3.16 12.25
CA GLY A 44 3.11 2.73 11.14
C GLY A 44 2.81 1.32 10.63
N ALA A 45 2.33 0.43 11.50
CA ALA A 45 1.83 -0.89 11.09
C ALA A 45 0.55 -0.74 10.24
N ASP A 46 -0.39 0.10 10.67
CA ASP A 46 -1.65 0.32 9.97
C ASP A 46 -1.46 0.87 8.54
N THR A 47 -0.46 1.72 8.31
CA THR A 47 -0.21 2.26 6.96
C THR A 47 0.33 1.19 6.02
N VAL A 48 1.31 0.40 6.46
CA VAL A 48 1.90 -0.65 5.61
C VAL A 48 0.87 -1.73 5.30
N LEU A 49 0.07 -2.14 6.29
CA LEU A 49 -1.00 -3.11 6.07
C LEU A 49 -2.07 -2.59 5.09
N LYS A 50 -2.43 -1.30 5.14
CA LYS A 50 -3.34 -0.69 4.15
C LYS A 50 -2.76 -0.71 2.74
N ASP A 51 -1.48 -0.44 2.59
CA ASP A 51 -0.82 -0.47 1.28
C ASP A 51 -0.79 -1.91 0.71
N LEU A 52 -0.53 -2.90 1.54
CA LEU A 52 -0.57 -4.32 1.15
C LEU A 52 -1.98 -4.77 0.74
N VAL A 53 -3.00 -4.35 1.48
CA VAL A 53 -4.39 -4.59 1.08
C VAL A 53 -4.72 -3.90 -0.23
N PHE A 54 -4.26 -2.66 -0.43
CA PHE A 54 -4.44 -1.95 -1.70
C PHE A 54 -3.77 -2.70 -2.86
N MET A 55 -2.55 -3.22 -2.68
CA MET A 55 -1.85 -4.03 -3.67
C MET A 55 -2.70 -5.23 -4.11
N GLU A 56 -3.25 -6.01 -3.17
CA GLU A 56 -4.14 -7.14 -3.46
C GLU A 56 -5.41 -6.69 -4.19
N LEU A 57 -6.05 -5.60 -3.75
CA LEU A 57 -7.28 -5.07 -4.35
C LEU A 57 -7.08 -4.64 -5.81
N VAL A 58 -5.89 -4.18 -6.18
CA VAL A 58 -5.55 -3.81 -7.57
C VAL A 58 -4.95 -4.96 -8.38
N GLY A 59 -4.90 -6.17 -7.80
CA GLY A 59 -4.50 -7.41 -8.47
C GLY A 59 -3.01 -7.69 -8.46
N ILE A 60 -2.22 -7.05 -7.58
CA ILE A 60 -0.84 -7.43 -7.29
C ILE A 60 -0.88 -8.49 -6.20
N ASN A 61 0.01 -9.49 -6.22
CA ASN A 61 0.06 -10.55 -5.20
C ASN A 61 1.15 -10.25 -4.15
N PRO A 62 0.89 -9.49 -3.07
CA PRO A 62 1.90 -9.17 -2.06
C PRO A 62 2.27 -10.39 -1.20
N VAL A 63 3.56 -10.55 -0.92
CA VAL A 63 4.09 -11.51 0.06
C VAL A 63 4.92 -10.75 1.08
N ILE A 64 4.53 -10.80 2.35
CA ILE A 64 5.21 -10.05 3.41
C ILE A 64 6.22 -10.96 4.09
N VAL A 65 7.45 -10.47 4.24
CA VAL A 65 8.48 -11.10 5.06
C VAL A 65 8.82 -10.15 6.19
N HIS A 66 8.55 -10.54 7.44
CA HIS A 66 8.85 -9.72 8.61
C HIS A 66 9.93 -10.35 9.50
N GLY A 67 10.65 -9.50 10.23
CA GLY A 67 11.56 -9.94 11.30
C GLY A 67 10.85 -10.03 12.66
N GLY A 68 11.62 -10.25 13.72
CA GLY A 68 11.12 -10.26 15.10
C GLY A 68 11.06 -8.89 15.80
N GLY A 69 11.76 -7.88 15.27
CA GLY A 69 11.80 -6.54 15.88
C GLY A 69 12.32 -6.56 17.32
N SER A 70 11.85 -5.63 18.15
CA SER A 70 12.18 -5.56 19.58
C SER A 70 11.56 -6.66 20.45
N ALA A 71 10.80 -7.60 19.84
CA ALA A 71 10.19 -8.72 20.54
C ALA A 71 11.15 -9.90 20.74
N ILE A 72 12.37 -9.81 20.19
CA ILE A 72 13.51 -10.73 20.40
C ILE A 72 14.68 -9.89 20.92
#